data_AF-A0A8T6SID2-F1
#
_entry.id   AF-A0A8T6SID2-F1
#
_cell.length_a   1.000
_cell.length_b   1.000
_cell.length_c   1.000
_cell.angle_alpha   90.00
_cell.angle_beta   90.00
_cell.angle_gamma   90.00
#
_symmetry.space_group_name_H-M   'P 1'
#
loop_
_entity.id
_entity.type
_entity.pdbx_description
1 polymer ?
#
loop_
_entity_poly.entity_id
_entity_poly.type
_entity_poly.pdbx_seq_one_letter_code
_entity_poly.pdbx_strand_id
1 'polypeptide(L)' 'RIKEVNKEIEALGVKVLLQYAVLGPYDFVNIVQAPDNKTIARMSLELGSRGTVQIMSLAAIPIDEFIESLKKK' A
#
# COMPACT_ATOMS: atom_id res chain seq x y z
N ARG A 1 -6.77 17.19 2.95
CA ARG A 1 -5.56 16.40 3.28
C ARG A 1 -5.60 14.98 2.71
N ILE A 2 -6.56 14.12 3.09
CA ILE A 2 -6.56 12.69 2.71
C ILE A 2 -6.53 12.48 1.18
N LYS A 3 -7.37 13.21 0.42
CA LYS A 3 -7.37 13.15 -1.05
C LYS A 3 -6.15 13.84 -1.70
N GLU A 4 -5.41 14.68 -0.98
CA GLU A 4 -4.18 15.30 -1.49
C GLU A 4 -3.02 14.30 -1.46
N VAL A 5 -2.96 13.47 -0.41
CA VAL A 5 -1.97 12.39 -0.29
C VAL A 5 -2.10 11.41 -1.46
N ASN A 6 -3.31 11.15 -1.97
CA ASN A 6 -3.50 10.31 -3.16
C ASN A 6 -2.75 10.87 -4.38
N LYS A 7 -2.76 12.19 -4.59
CA LYS A 7 -2.02 12.82 -5.71
C LYS A 7 -0.51 12.71 -5.52
N GLU A 8 -0.03 12.82 -4.29
CA GLU A 8 1.40 12.64 -3.96
C GLU A 8 1.84 11.18 -4.21
N ILE A 9 1.00 10.21 -3.85
CA ILE A 9 1.24 8.78 -4.09
C ILE A 9 1.23 8.47 -5.60
N GLU A 10 0.31 9.06 -6.37
CA GLU A 10 0.28 8.92 -7.83
C GLU A 10 1.52 9.52 -8.51
N ALA A 11 2.03 10.65 -8.02
CA ALA A 11 3.28 11.24 -8.50
C ALA A 11 4.51 10.36 -8.24
N LEU A 12 4.44 9.48 -7.23
CA LEU A 12 5.47 8.49 -6.91
C LEU A 12 5.33 7.18 -7.72
N GLY A 13 4.41 7.14 -8.68
CA GLY A 13 4.20 5.97 -9.54
C GLY A 13 3.38 4.86 -8.87
N VAL A 14 2.62 5.19 -7.82
CA VAL A 14 1.75 4.26 -7.11
C VAL A 14 0.30 4.64 -7.40
N LYS A 15 -0.47 3.69 -7.92
CA LYS A 15 -1.90 3.89 -8.21
C LYS A 15 -2.75 3.40 -7.05
N VAL A 16 -3.63 4.24 -6.53
CA VAL A 16 -4.61 3.82 -5.53
C VAL A 16 -5.78 3.14 -6.23
N LEU A 17 -6.00 1.86 -5.94
CA LEU A 17 -7.13 1.09 -6.47
C LEU A 17 -8.37 1.31 -5.62
N LEU A 18 -8.23 1.17 -4.31
CA LEU A 18 -9.31 1.29 -3.33
C LEU A 18 -8.78 1.93 -2.05
N GLN A 19 -9.62 2.69 -1.36
CA GLN A 19 -9.30 3.35 -0.11
C GLN A 19 -10.50 3.27 0.82
N TYR A 20 -10.27 2.81 2.04
CA TYR A 20 -11.30 2.63 3.07
C TYR A 20 -10.88 3.34 4.35
N ALA A 21 -11.82 4.03 4.99
CA ALA A 21 -11.71 4.39 6.39
C ALA A 21 -12.22 3.20 7.22
N VAL A 22 -11.44 2.76 8.20
CA VAL A 22 -11.79 1.59 9.01
C VAL A 22 -11.88 1.98 10.48
N LEU A 23 -12.80 1.34 11.21
CA LEU A 23 -12.99 1.56 12.64
C LEU A 23 -12.27 0.45 13.41
N GLY A 24 -10.95 0.52 13.41
CA GLY A 24 -10.09 -0.50 14.00
C GLY A 24 -8.76 0.07 14.49
N PRO A 25 -7.70 -0.75 14.60
CA PRO A 25 -6.39 -0.30 15.06
C PRO A 25 -5.68 0.63 14.05
N TYR A 26 -6.22 0.75 12.84
CA TYR A 26 -5.76 1.65 11.80
C TYR A 26 -6.90 2.58 11.40
N ASP A 27 -6.59 3.80 10.99
CA ASP A 27 -7.60 4.75 10.49
C ASP A 27 -7.98 4.46 9.03
N PHE A 28 -7.02 3.98 8.23
CA PHE A 28 -7.17 3.79 6.79
C PHE A 28 -6.56 2.50 6.29
N VAL A 29 -7.21 1.89 5.30
CA VAL A 29 -6.67 0.77 4.51
C VAL A 29 -6.69 1.17 3.04
N ASN A 30 -5.53 1.09 2.40
CA ASN A 30 -5.35 1.46 1.00
C ASN A 30 -4.88 0.24 0.21
N ILE A 31 -5.60 -0.10 -0.84
CA ILE A 31 -5.18 -1.08 -1.83
C ILE A 31 -4.52 -0.29 -2.96
N VAL A 32 -3.22 -0.49 -3.12
CA VAL A 32 -2.42 0.25 -4.09
C VAL A 32 -1.69 -0.70 -5.02
N GLN A 33 -1.48 -0.26 -6.25
CA GLN A 33 -0.70 -0.96 -7.26
C GLN A 33 0.55 -0.15 -7.58
N ALA A 34 1.69 -0.81 -7.55
CA ALA A 34 2.98 -0.24 -7.90
C ALA A 34 3.74 -1.24 -8.78
N PRO A 35 4.71 -0.79 -9.59
CA PRO A 35 5.52 -1.69 -10.40
C PRO A 35 6.35 -2.66 -9.55
N ASP A 36 6.81 -2.22 -8.37
CA ASP A 36 7.71 -2.99 -7.50
C ASP A 36 7.50 -2.66 -6.02
N ASN A 37 7.87 -3.61 -5.15
CA ASN A 37 7.87 -3.40 -3.68
C ASN A 37 8.81 -2.25 -3.25
N LYS A 38 9.87 -1.98 -4.01
CA LYS A 38 10.78 -0.85 -3.75
C LYS A 38 10.07 0.50 -3.86
N THR A 39 9.16 0.64 -4.80
CA THR A 39 8.35 1.86 -5.00
C THR A 39 7.43 2.10 -3.81
N ILE A 40 6.81 1.03 -3.28
CA ILE A 40 6.00 1.10 -2.05
C ILE A 40 6.84 1.44 -0.82
N ALA A 41 8.04 0.87 -0.69
CA ALA A 41 8.95 1.17 0.41
C ALA A 41 9.37 2.66 0.39
N ARG A 42 9.71 3.20 -0.78
CA ARG A 42 10.04 4.62 -0.95
C ARG A 42 8.85 5.51 -0.60
N MET A 43 7.65 5.19 -1.10
CA MET A 43 6.42 5.91 -0.75
C MET A 43 6.16 5.90 0.77
N SER A 44 6.35 4.73 1.40
CA SER A 44 6.15 4.56 2.85
C SER A 44 7.12 5.43 3.64
N LEU A 45 8.38 5.50 3.18
CA LEU A 45 9.40 6.34 3.79
C LEU A 45 9.09 7.82 3.61
N GLU A 46 8.71 8.26 2.42
CA GLU A 46 8.39 9.68 2.16
C GLU A 46 7.19 10.15 2.98
N LEU A 47 6.11 9.37 3.01
CA LEU A 47 4.93 9.71 3.80
C LEU A 47 5.20 9.59 5.31
N GLY A 48 5.93 8.56 5.75
CA GLY A 48 6.31 8.37 7.14
C GLY A 48 7.29 9.43 7.66
N SER A 49 8.18 9.94 6.82
CA SER A 49 9.16 10.99 7.17
C SER A 49 8.51 12.31 7.59
N ARG A 50 7.27 12.54 7.14
CA ARG A 50 6.48 13.73 7.49
C ARG A 50 5.88 13.64 8.90
N GLY A 51 6.15 12.56 9.64
CA GLY A 51 5.83 12.39 11.06
C GLY A 51 4.33 12.29 11.39
N THR A 52 3.47 12.45 10.39
CA THR A 52 2.02 12.58 10.58
C THR A 52 1.30 11.24 10.40
N VAL A 53 1.95 10.25 9.79
CA VAL A 53 1.35 8.95 9.49
C VAL A 53 2.33 7.80 9.76
N GLN A 54 1.81 6.72 10.34
CA GLN A 54 2.51 5.44 10.45
C GLN A 54 1.92 4.51 9.39
N ILE A 55 2.78 3.93 8.54
CA ILE A 55 2.35 3.13 7.40
C ILE A 55 2.84 1.70 7.59
N MET A 56 1.90 0.76 7.53
CA MET A 56 2.20 -0.66 7.41
C MET A 56 1.96 -1.08 5.96
N SER A 57 3.03 -1.51 5.29
CA SER A 57 2.95 -2.02 3.92
C SER A 57 2.86 -3.54 3.94
N LEU A 58 1.81 -4.07 3.32
CA LEU A 58 1.57 -5.51 3.19
C LEU A 58 1.63 -5.89 1.71
N ALA A 59 2.62 -6.70 1.33
CA ALA A 59 2.70 -7.22 -0.03
C ALA A 59 1.56 -8.22 -0.25
N ALA A 60 0.66 -7.89 -1.19
CA ALA A 60 -0.45 -8.76 -1.54
C ALA A 60 0.00 -9.76 -2.61
N ILE A 61 -0.01 -11.04 -2.26
CA ILE A 61 0.18 -12.14 -3.21
C ILE A 61 -1.22 -12.60 -3.65
N PRO A 62 -1.52 -12.72 -4.96
CA PRO A 62 -2.77 -13.31 -5.43
C PRO A 62 -3.01 -14.68 -4.80
N ILE A 63 -4.24 -14.94 -4.37
CA ILE A 63 -4.57 -16.18 -3.65
C ILE A 63 -4.29 -17.43 -4.51
N ASP A 64 -4.53 -17.35 -5.81
CA ASP A 64 -4.25 -18.44 -6.76
C ASP A 64 -2.75 -18.76 -6.84
N GLU A 65 -1.90 -17.73 -6.99
CA GLU A 65 -0.44 -17.87 -7.01
C GLU A 65 0.10 -18.45 -5.69
N PHE A 66 -0.46 -17.98 -4.56
CA PHE A 66 -0.12 -18.50 -3.24
C PHE A 66 -0.47 -20.00 -3.14
N ILE A 67 -1.65 -20.41 -3.58
CA ILE A 67 -2.08 -21.82 -3.57
C ILE A 67 -1.19 -22.68 -4.48
N GLU A 68 -0.84 -22.21 -5.68
CA GLU A 68 0.06 -22.92 -6.60
C GLU A 68 1.45 -23.14 -5.99
N SER A 69 1.98 -22.14 -5.28
CA SER A 69 3.28 -22.23 -4.60
C SER A 69 3.33 -23.34 -3.54
N LEU A 70 2.18 -23.64 -2.89
CA LEU A 70 2.06 -24.68 -1.87
C LEU A 70 1.83 -26.08 -2.46
N LYS A 71 1.25 -26.18 -3.66
CA LYS A 71 0.98 -27.46 -4.34
C LYS A 71 2.22 -28.09 -4.99
N LYS A 72 3.28 -27.31 -5.24
CA LYS A 72 4.59 -27.85 -5.63
C LYS A 72 5.26 -28.49 -4.40
N LYS A 73 4.82 -29.69 -4.05
CA LYS A 73 5.51 -30.57 -3.11
C LYS A 73 5.53 -31.99 -3.64
#